data_AF-A0A1L6MVE5-F1
#
_entry.id   AF-A0A1L6MVE5-F1
#
_cell.length_a   1.000
_cell.length_b   1.000
_cell.length_c   1.000
_cell.angle_alpha   90.00
_cell.angle_beta   90.00
_cell.angle_gamma   90.00
#
_symmetry.space_group_name_H-M   'P 1'
#
loop_
_entity.id
_entity.type
_entity.pdbx_description
1 polymer ?
#
loop_
_entity_poly.entity_id
_entity_poly.type
_entity_poly.pdbx_seq_one_letter_code
_entity_poly.pdbx_strand_id
1 'polypeptide(L)' 'MIAATRRNLVQEINRGSFRSDFYSRIARVKVELPPLCQRLEDIPILVRSMLKDLGELKAYQWVRFEVIH' A
#
# COMPACT_ATOMS: atom_id res chain seq x y z
N MET A 1 18.84 -2.04 -2.47
CA MET A 1 17.86 -2.97 -3.06
C MET A 1 16.58 -2.85 -2.26
N ILE A 2 15.44 -2.65 -2.92
CA ILE A 2 14.12 -2.55 -2.28
C ILE A 2 13.26 -3.66 -2.90
N ALA A 3 12.59 -4.45 -2.06
CA ALA A 3 11.70 -5.52 -2.49
C ALA A 3 10.33 -5.33 -1.83
N ALA A 4 9.27 -5.67 -2.55
CA ALA A 4 7.89 -5.61 -2.05
C ALA A 4 7.17 -6.92 -2.38
N THR A 5 6.38 -7.42 -1.44
CA THR A 5 5.58 -8.63 -1.63
C THR A 5 4.29 -8.53 -0.84
N ARG A 6 3.22 -9.12 -1.39
CA ARG A 6 1.94 -9.32 -0.68
C ARG A 6 1.89 -10.64 0.08
N ARG A 7 2.86 -11.54 -0.12
CA ARG A 7 2.92 -12.86 0.52
C ARG A 7 3.71 -12.79 1.82
N ASN A 8 3.30 -13.58 2.81
CA ASN A 8 4.08 -13.75 4.03
C ASN A 8 5.30 -14.64 3.75
N LEU A 9 6.48 -14.04 3.56
CA LEU A 9 7.69 -14.78 3.21
C LEU A 9 8.12 -15.77 4.29
N VAL A 10 7.80 -15.54 5.56
CA VAL A 10 8.12 -16.49 6.64
C VAL A 10 7.33 -17.78 6.45
N GLN A 11 6.04 -17.67 6.10
CA GLN A 11 5.22 -18.85 5.79
C GLN A 11 5.70 -19.58 4.54
N GLU A 12 6.13 -18.85 3.51
CA GLU A 12 6.65 -19.44 2.27
C GLU A 12 8.02 -20.14 2.49
N ILE A 13 8.88 -19.62 3.36
CA ILE A 13 10.12 -20.30 3.78
C ILE A 13 9.78 -21.61 4.49
N ASN A 14 8.82 -21.59 5.42
CA ASN A 14 8.40 -22.79 6.14
C ASN A 14 7.79 -23.86 5.22
N ARG A 15 7.22 -23.45 4.09
CA ARG A 15 6.69 -24.34 3.04
C ARG A 15 7.75 -24.82 2.04
N GLY A 16 8.99 -24.35 2.14
CA GLY A 16 10.07 -24.66 1.20
C GLY A 16 9.93 -23.97 -0.16
N SER A 17 8.94 -23.09 -0.35
CA SER A 17 8.72 -22.35 -1.60
C SER A 17 9.60 -21.10 -1.73
N PHE A 18 10.31 -20.72 -0.66
CA PHE A 18 11.18 -19.55 -0.65
C PHE A 18 12.51 -19.78 0.06
N ARG A 19 13.57 -19.16 -0.48
CA ARG A 19 14.94 -19.28 0.00
C ARG A 19 15.20 -18.43 1.26
N SER A 20 15.58 -19.09 2.35
CA SER A 20 15.86 -18.45 3.64
C SER A 20 17.09 -17.53 3.62
N ASP A 21 18.11 -17.86 2.81
CA ASP A 21 19.34 -17.09 2.69
C ASP A 21 19.14 -15.77 1.93
N PHE A 22 18.18 -15.73 1.00
CA PHE A 22 17.78 -14.47 0.36
C PHE A 22 16.94 -13.60 1.31
N TYR A 23 16.03 -14.21 2.06
CA TYR A 23 15.20 -13.51 3.04
C TYR A 23 16.04 -12.76 4.07
N SER A 24 17.05 -13.41 4.67
CA SER A 24 17.91 -12.80 5.69
C SER A 24 18.74 -11.62 5.18
N ARG A 25 19.04 -11.58 3.87
CA ARG A 25 19.75 -10.46 3.24
C ARG A 25 18.85 -9.23 3.04
N ILE A 26 17.57 -9.44 2.74
CA ILE A 26 16.65 -8.35 2.36
C ILE A 26 15.78 -7.86 3.53
N ALA A 27 15.47 -8.74 4.48
CA ALA A 27 14.54 -8.46 5.57
C ALA A 27 15.19 -7.77 6.79
N ARG A 28 16.37 -7.14 6.62
CA ARG A 28 17.05 -6.42 7.70
C ARG A 28 16.24 -5.23 8.22
N VAL A 29 15.55 -4.54 7.32
CA VAL A 29 14.59 -3.47 7.64
C VAL A 29 13.29 -3.83 6.95
N LYS A 30 12.27 -4.11 7.74
CA LYS A 30 10.93 -4.45 7.25
C LYS A 30 10.00 -3.27 7.48
N VAL A 31 9.35 -2.81 6.42
CA VAL A 31 8.28 -1.82 6.48
C VAL A 31 6.98 -2.56 6.21
N GLU A 32 6.11 -2.63 7.21
CA GLU A 32 4.75 -3.11 7.05
C GLU A 32 3.88 -1.96 6.55
N LEU A 33 3.22 -2.16 5.42
CA LEU A 33 2.29 -1.17 4.88
C LEU A 33 0.87 -1.56 5.33
N PRO A 34 0.26 -0.85 6.30
CA PRO A 34 -1.10 -1.15 6.69
C PRO A 34 -2.06 -0.94 5.50
N PRO A 35 -3.09 -1.78 5.36
CA PRO A 35 -4.10 -1.66 4.33
C PRO A 35 -4.82 -0.31 4.43
N LEU A 36 -5.40 0.17 3.32
CA LEU A 36 -6.05 1.48 3.27
C LEU A 36 -7.17 1.65 4.30
N CYS A 37 -7.86 0.55 4.67
CA CYS A 37 -8.89 0.58 5.70
C CYS A 37 -8.40 0.94 7.11
N GLN A 38 -7.10 0.83 7.39
CA GLN A 38 -6.48 1.23 8.66
C GLN A 38 -5.89 2.65 8.62
N ARG A 39 -6.05 3.36 7.51
CA ARG A 39 -5.49 4.70 7.24
C ARG A 39 -6.50 5.51 6.41
N LEU A 40 -7.74 5.57 6.89
CA LEU A 40 -8.85 6.21 6.16
C LEU A 40 -8.60 7.70 5.93
N GLU A 41 -7.77 8.32 6.78
CA GLU A 41 -7.34 9.71 6.68
C GLU A 41 -6.52 9.97 5.40
N ASP A 42 -5.91 8.94 4.82
CA ASP A 42 -5.18 9.03 3.56
C ASP A 42 -6.14 9.06 2.34
N ILE A 43 -7.41 8.68 2.49
CA ILE A 43 -8.36 8.60 1.37
C ILE A 43 -8.54 9.96 0.68
N PRO A 44 -8.81 11.08 1.38
CA PRO A 44 -9.04 12.36 0.72
C PRO A 44 -7.82 12.87 -0.07
N ILE A 45 -6.60 12.59 0.40
CA ILE A 45 -5.37 13.02 -0.30
C ILE A 45 -5.08 12.13 -1.50
N LEU A 46 -5.29 10.82 -1.39
CA LEU A 46 -5.13 9.87 -2.49
C LEU A 46 -6.10 10.15 -3.63
N VAL A 47 -7.39 10.34 -3.33
CA VAL A 47 -8.42 10.64 -4.33
C VAL A 47 -8.10 11.96 -5.04
N ARG A 48 -7.67 12.98 -4.29
CA ARG A 48 -7.26 14.26 -4.88
C ARG A 48 -6.10 14.09 -5.86
N SER A 49 -5.06 13.34 -5.48
CA SER A 49 -3.90 13.11 -6.34
C SER A 49 -4.31 12.34 -7.60
N MET A 50 -5.08 11.27 -7.45
CA MET A 50 -5.54 10.46 -8.58
C MET A 50 -6.39 11.27 -9.56
N LEU A 51 -7.35 12.06 -9.08
CA LEU A 51 -8.16 12.92 -9.94
C LEU A 51 -7.34 14.01 -10.63
N LYS A 52 -6.31 14.55 -9.95
CA LYS A 52 -5.36 15.47 -10.58
C LYS A 52 -4.60 14.79 -11.72
N ASP A 53 -4.09 13.58 -11.50
CA ASP A 53 -3.32 12.83 -12.49
C ASP A 53 -4.19 12.42 -13.69
N LEU A 54 -5.49 12.20 -13.47
CA LEU A 54 -6.49 11.93 -14.50
C LEU A 54 -7.02 13.20 -15.21
N GLY A 55 -6.61 14.40 -14.80
CA GLY A 55 -7.08 15.67 -15.37
C GLY A 55 -8.47 16.12 -14.88
N GLU A 56 -9.06 15.42 -13.91
CA GLU A 56 -10.43 15.58 -13.42
C GLU A 56 -10.49 16.27 -12.05
N LEU A 57 -9.60 17.21 -11.75
CA LEU A 57 -9.53 17.85 -10.44
C LEU A 57 -10.85 18.55 -10.02
N LYS A 58 -11.68 18.95 -11.00
CA LYS A 58 -13.02 19.50 -10.75
C LYS A 58 -13.99 18.46 -10.16
N ALA A 59 -13.84 17.17 -10.50
CA ALA A 59 -14.64 16.09 -9.95
C ALA A 59 -14.44 15.91 -8.44
N TYR A 60 -13.26 16.29 -7.90
CA TYR A 60 -12.98 16.21 -6.47
C TYR A 60 -13.93 17.07 -5.62
N GLN A 61 -14.45 18.16 -6.20
CA GLN A 61 -15.42 19.00 -5.50
C GLN A 61 -16.69 18.23 -5.13
N TRP A 62 -17.14 17.31 -5.99
CA TRP A 62 -18.31 16.46 -5.76
C TRP A 62 -18.04 15.39 -4.69
N VAL A 63 -16.88 14.73 -4.76
CA VAL A 63 -16.48 13.68 -3.80
C VAL A 63 -16.36 14.20 -2.36
N ARG A 64 -15.91 15.46 -2.20
CA ARG A 64 -15.79 16.09 -0.87
C ARG A 64 -17.14 16.19 -0.15
N PHE A 65 -18.26 16.25 -0.87
CA PHE A 65 -19.59 16.37 -0.26
C PHE A 65 -20.15 15.01 0.23
N GLU A 66 -19.79 13.89 -0.40
CA GLU A 66 -20.34 12.56 -0.07
C GLU A 66 -19.54 11.76 0.97
N VAL A 67 -18.21 11.97 1.06
CA VAL A 67 -17.33 11.06 1.84
C VAL A 67 -17.06 11.54 3.28
N ILE A 68 -17.48 12.76 3.63
CA ILE A 68 -17.20 13.39 4.94
C ILE A 68 -18.50 13.64 5.76
N HIS A 69 -19.62 13.05 5.35
CA HIS A 69 -20.86 12.97 6.14
C HIS A 69 -21.16 11.50 6.48
#